data_AF-A0A7G2K1S9-F1
#
_entry.id   AF-A0A7G2K1S9-F1
#
_cell.length_a   1.000
_cell.length_b   1.000
_cell.length_c   1.000
_cell.angle_alpha   90.00
_cell.angle_beta   90.00
_cell.angle_gamma   90.00
#
_symmetry.space_group_name_H-M   'P 1'
#
loop_
_entity.id
_entity.type
_entity.pdbx_description
1 polymer ?
#
loop_
_entity_poly.entity_id
_entity_poly.type
_entity_poly.pdbx_seq_one_letter_code
_entity_poly.pdbx_strand_id
1 'polypeptide(L)'
;ILSRQVGVIRKESLILNLPGQPKAIKETLEGVKDKEGNVLVKGIFSAVPYCLQLINGLYIDTKPEIIESFRPKSARRENLEK
;
A
#
# COMPACT_ATOMS: atom_id res chain seq x y z
N ILE A 1 15.22 1.85 14.54
CA ILE A 1 16.15 0.67 14.51
C ILE A 1 15.76 -0.45 15.48
N LEU A 2 15.06 -0.19 16.59
CA LEU A 2 14.59 -1.27 17.49
C LEU A 2 13.38 -2.08 16.98
N SER A 3 12.80 -1.70 15.83
CA SER A 3 11.61 -2.35 15.28
C SER A 3 11.93 -3.76 14.78
N ARG A 4 11.06 -4.72 15.12
CA ARG A 4 11.09 -6.12 14.63
C ARG A 4 9.89 -6.42 13.74
N GLN A 5 9.38 -5.41 13.04
CA GLN A 5 8.24 -5.55 12.15
C GLN A 5 8.57 -6.55 11.03
N VAL A 6 7.57 -7.34 10.67
CA VAL A 6 7.62 -8.28 9.55
C VAL A 6 6.33 -8.17 8.75
N GLY A 7 6.41 -8.53 7.48
CA GLY A 7 5.26 -8.79 6.62
C GLY A 7 5.26 -10.26 6.22
N VAL A 8 4.14 -10.95 6.37
CA VAL A 8 4.02 -12.38 6.04
C VAL A 8 2.73 -12.66 5.28
N ILE A 9 2.73 -13.76 4.53
CA ILE A 9 1.53 -14.33 3.93
C ILE A 9 1.16 -15.60 4.71
N ARG A 10 -0.11 -15.73 5.09
CA ARG A 10 -0.65 -16.96 5.68
C ARG A 10 -1.94 -17.31 4.96
N LYS A 11 -1.95 -18.45 4.25
CA LYS A 11 -3.01 -18.78 3.28
C LYS A 11 -3.17 -17.63 2.28
N GLU A 12 -4.38 -17.12 2.10
CA GLU A 12 -4.72 -16.03 1.20
C GLU A 12 -4.74 -14.65 1.90
N SER A 13 -4.02 -14.49 3.01
CA SER A 13 -4.01 -13.26 3.80
C SER A 13 -2.62 -12.67 3.92
N LEU A 14 -2.50 -11.36 3.65
CA LEU A 14 -1.33 -10.55 3.94
C LEU A 14 -1.42 -10.00 5.38
N ILE A 15 -0.37 -10.17 6.17
CA ILE A 15 -0.26 -9.69 7.55
C ILE A 15 0.94 -8.76 7.64
N LEU A 16 0.73 -7.51 8.07
CA LEU A 16 1.77 -6.50 8.23
C LEU A 16 1.79 -5.99 9.67
N ASN A 17 2.95 -6.02 10.30
CA ASN A 17 3.13 -5.40 11.62
C ASN A 17 3.39 -3.91 11.46
N LEU A 18 2.53 -3.09 12.06
CA LEU A 18 2.63 -1.63 12.06
C LEU A 18 3.17 -1.10 13.40
N PRO A 19 3.65 0.15 13.48
CA PRO A 19 4.08 0.73 14.75
C PRO A 19 2.88 1.00 15.67
N GLY A 20 3.12 1.24 16.96
CA GLY A 20 2.03 1.49 17.93
C GLY A 20 1.51 2.93 17.96
N GLN A 21 2.30 3.91 17.51
CA GLN A 21 1.89 5.32 17.53
C GLN A 21 1.05 5.66 16.28
N PRO A 22 -0.13 6.31 16.42
CA PRO A 22 -1.01 6.64 15.30
C PRO A 22 -0.34 7.43 14.17
N LYS A 23 0.53 8.39 14.53
CA LYS A 23 1.31 9.16 13.55
C LYS A 23 2.21 8.24 12.72
N ALA A 24 2.97 7.37 13.38
CA ALA A 24 3.88 6.45 12.72
C ALA A 24 3.12 5.41 11.88
N ILE A 25 1.91 5.00 12.28
CA ILE A 25 1.04 4.13 11.48
C ILE A 25 0.72 4.81 10.16
N LYS A 26 0.25 6.07 10.22
CA LYS A 26 -0.09 6.85 9.03
C LYS A 26 1.13 7.04 8.12
N GLU A 27 2.26 7.44 8.68
CA GLU A 27 3.51 7.61 7.92
C GLU A 27 4.00 6.30 7.29
N THR A 28 3.84 5.16 7.96
CA THR A 28 4.21 3.85 7.40
C THR A 28 3.30 3.46 6.22
N LEU A 29 1.99 3.69 6.36
CA LEU A 29 0.99 3.29 5.36
C LEU A 29 0.96 4.23 4.15
N GLU A 30 0.89 5.53 4.39
CA GLU A 30 0.74 6.58 3.37
C GLU A 30 2.09 7.05 2.81
N GLY A 31 3.14 6.95 3.61
CA GLY A 31 4.47 7.45 3.28
C GLY A 31 4.74 8.82 3.88
N VAL A 32 5.85 9.41 3.47
CA VAL A 32 6.28 10.73 3.92
C VAL A 32 5.99 11.74 2.82
N LYS A 33 5.22 12.78 3.15
CA LYS A 33 4.92 13.92 2.27
C LYS A 33 5.69 15.16 2.75
N ASP A 34 6.06 16.04 1.82
CA ASP A 34 6.59 17.36 2.17
C ASP A 34 5.48 18.34 2.60
N LYS A 35 5.85 19.60 2.85
CA LYS A 35 4.90 20.65 3.26
C LYS A 35 3.91 21.05 2.16
N GLU A 36 4.24 20.76 0.90
CA GLU A 36 3.44 21.07 -0.29
C GLU A 36 2.55 19.88 -0.68
N GLY A 37 2.69 18.74 0.02
CA GLY A 37 1.90 17.53 -0.20
C GLY A 37 2.54 16.54 -1.18
N ASN A 38 3.75 16.82 -1.69
CA ASN A 38 4.44 15.92 -2.60
C ASN A 38 4.96 14.70 -1.83
N VAL A 39 4.79 13.51 -2.42
CA VAL A 39 5.26 12.26 -1.83
C VAL A 39 6.78 12.16 -1.97
N LEU A 40 7.49 12.24 -0.86
CA LEU A 40 8.95 12.05 -0.79
C LEU A 40 9.31 10.56 -0.74
N VAL A 41 8.55 9.80 0.05
CA VAL A 41 8.71 8.35 0.18
C VAL A 41 7.33 7.70 0.11
N LYS A 42 7.14 6.78 -0.83
CA LYS A 42 5.87 6.04 -0.95
C LYS A 42 5.68 5.14 0.28
N GLY A 43 4.49 5.20 0.88
CA GLY A 43 4.13 4.31 1.97
C GLY A 43 3.95 2.87 1.51
N ILE A 44 4.03 1.92 2.45
CA ILE A 44 3.95 0.49 2.15
C ILE A 44 2.61 0.12 1.49
N PHE A 45 1.56 0.89 1.76
CA PHE A 45 0.22 0.60 1.26
C PHE A 45 0.11 0.77 -0.27
N SER A 46 1.03 1.48 -0.94
CA SER A 46 1.02 1.56 -2.41
C SER A 46 1.18 0.19 -3.07
N ALA A 47 1.85 -0.76 -2.42
CA ALA A 47 2.09 -2.10 -2.95
C ALA A 47 1.03 -3.13 -2.52
N VAL A 48 0.26 -2.84 -1.47
CA VAL A 48 -0.70 -3.78 -0.87
C VAL A 48 -1.80 -4.22 -1.86
N PRO A 49 -2.42 -3.33 -2.65
CA PRO A 49 -3.49 -3.74 -3.57
C PRO A 49 -3.04 -4.72 -4.65
N TYR A 50 -1.81 -4.57 -5.17
CA TYR A 50 -1.27 -5.50 -6.14
C TYR A 50 -0.83 -6.81 -5.48
N CYS A 51 -0.27 -6.76 -4.28
CA CYS A 51 0.03 -7.94 -3.48
C CYS A 51 -1.22 -8.81 -3.24
N LEU A 52 -2.36 -8.20 -2.88
CA LEU A 52 -3.62 -8.93 -2.69
C LEU A 52 -4.15 -9.53 -4.00
N GLN A 53 -4.03 -8.80 -5.13
CA GLN A 53 -4.38 -9.36 -6.43
C GLN A 53 -3.55 -10.62 -6.74
N LEU A 54 -2.26 -10.62 -6.43
CA LEU A 54 -1.38 -11.78 -6.65
C LEU A 54 -1.70 -12.95 -5.71
N ILE A 55 -2.18 -12.68 -4.49
CA ILE A 55 -2.48 -13.71 -3.50
C ILE A 55 -3.80 -14.44 -3.80
N ASN A 56 -4.87 -13.71 -4.12
CA ASN A 56 -6.21 -14.31 -4.25
C ASN A 56 -7.08 -13.67 -5.34
N GLY A 57 -6.50 -12.88 -6.24
CA GLY A 57 -7.23 -12.24 -7.33
C GLY A 57 -8.08 -11.03 -6.93
N LEU A 58 -8.07 -10.62 -5.65
CA LEU A 58 -8.83 -9.46 -5.19
C LEU A 58 -8.25 -8.17 -5.80
N TYR A 59 -9.08 -7.46 -6.56
CA TYR A 59 -8.71 -6.17 -7.15
C TYR A 59 -9.21 -5.03 -6.26
N ILE A 60 -8.33 -4.54 -5.40
CA ILE A 60 -8.53 -3.31 -4.62
C ILE A 60 -7.87 -2.15 -5.35
N ASP A 61 -8.45 -0.96 -5.21
CA ASP A 61 -7.78 0.29 -5.57
C ASP A 61 -7.76 1.26 -4.39
N THR A 62 -6.95 2.31 -4.51
CA THR A 62 -6.81 3.35 -3.49
C THR A 62 -7.19 4.70 -4.05
N LYS A 63 -7.60 5.59 -3.15
CA LYS A 63 -7.86 7.00 -3.45
C LYS A 63 -6.54 7.71 -3.76
N PRO A 64 -6.28 8.17 -5.00
CA PRO A 64 -4.99 8.74 -5.39
C PRO A 64 -4.62 9.99 -4.57
N GLU A 65 -5.61 10.73 -4.07
CA GLU A 65 -5.40 11.88 -3.18
C GLU A 65 -4.77 11.50 -1.83
N ILE A 66 -4.93 10.24 -1.41
CA ILE A 66 -4.30 9.68 -0.21
C ILE A 66 -3.00 8.97 -0.60
N ILE A 67 -3.11 7.94 -1.44
CA ILE A 67 -1.99 7.12 -1.92
C ILE A 67 -2.35 6.46 -3.26
N GLU A 68 -1.43 6.49 -4.21
CA GLU A 68 -1.57 5.80 -5.49
C GLU A 68 -1.22 4.31 -5.35
N SER A 69 -2.11 3.42 -5.82
CA SER A 69 -1.82 1.97 -5.87
C SER A 69 -0.88 1.67 -7.04
N PHE A 70 0.27 1.07 -6.74
CA PHE A 70 1.20 0.68 -7.78
C PHE A 70 0.75 -0.63 -8.44
N ARG A 71 0.65 -0.63 -9.77
CA ARG A 71 0.46 -1.83 -10.61
C ARG A 71 1.30 -1.74 -11.88
N PRO A 72 1.93 -2.85 -12.33
CA PRO A 72 2.56 -2.91 -13.66
C PRO A 72 1.49 -2.79 -14.74
N LYS A 73 1.87 -2.34 -15.94
CA LYS A 73 0.94 -2.07 -17.05
C LYS A 73 0.02 -3.27 -17.35
N SER A 74 0.55 -4.49 -17.33
CA SER A 74 -0.18 -5.72 -17.58
C SER A 74 -1.20 -6.12 -16.51
N ALA A 75 -1.07 -5.59 -15.29
CA ALA A 75 -1.96 -5.92 -14.16
C ALA A 75 -2.96 -4.81 -13.85
N ARG A 76 -2.88 -3.68 -14.55
CA ARG A 76 -3.93 -2.65 -14.49
C ARG A 76 -5.13 -3.19 -15.23
N ARG A 77 -6.32 -3.07 -14.63
CA ARG A 77 -7.54 -3.17 -15.42
C ARG A 77 -7.50 -1.98 -16.37
N GLU A 78 -7.42 -2.24 -17.68
CA GLU A 78 -7.82 -1.21 -18.64
C GLU A 78 -9.27 -0.85 -18.30
N ASN A 79 -9.54 0.43 -18.10
CA ASN A 79 -10.86 0.92 -17.70
C ASN A 79 -11.94 0.32 -18.59
N LEU A 80 -12.78 -0.56 -18.03
CA LEU A 80 -14.15 -0.77 -18.47
C LEU A 80 -14.99 0.40 -17.95
N GLU A 81 -14.69 1.59 -18.45
CA GLU A 81 -15.63 2.70 -18.50
C GLU A 81 -15.58 3.24 -19.93
N LYS A 82 -16.38 2.59 -20.78
CA LYS A 82 -17.15 3.26 -21.83
C LYS A 82 -18.56 3.41 -21.31
#